data_AF-A0A7J5B3Z6-F1
#
_entry.id   AF-A0A7J5B3Z6-F1
#
_cell.length_a   1.000
_cell.length_b   1.000
_cell.length_c   1.000
_cell.angle_alpha   90.00
_cell.angle_beta   90.00
_cell.angle_gamma   90.00
#
_symmetry.space_group_name_H-M   'P 1'
#
loop_
_entity.id
_entity.type
_entity.pdbx_description
1 polymer ?
#
loop_
_entity_poly.entity_id
_entity_poly.type
_entity_poly.pdbx_seq_one_letter_code
_entity_poly.pdbx_strand_id
1 'polypeptide(L)'
;MRQKIAIAALAALALGVSGCSPADGPPTTPPSRLAPTDRPPEPADGSQDEHIEAEAPEPSPTHDDGSDAAAIGVASAAMSAYLRRDDSQRDWLEALEPHLTAAAVAALSSVDPASIPAVTADGQIAVERDASGYLAHVDVPTGGGSYRLLLVRDGSGPWLVSQIAPPDGAS
;
A
#
# COMPACT_ATOMS: atom_id res chain seq x y z
N MET A 1 -33.00 19.12 34.48
CA MET A 1 -33.90 18.06 34.01
C MET A 1 -33.07 16.83 33.75
N ARG A 2 -33.50 15.67 34.27
CA ARG A 2 -32.73 14.41 34.29
C ARG A 2 -33.12 13.59 33.07
N GLN A 3 -32.21 13.31 32.15
CA GLN A 3 -32.46 12.41 31.03
C GLN A 3 -31.69 11.10 31.26
N LYS A 4 -32.45 10.03 31.47
CA LYS A 4 -31.98 8.67 31.74
C LYS A 4 -31.58 8.04 30.41
N ILE A 5 -30.33 7.61 30.27
CA ILE A 5 -29.89 6.79 29.13
C ILE A 5 -29.78 5.35 29.62
N ALA A 6 -30.63 4.49 29.06
CA ALA A 6 -30.64 3.06 29.29
C ALA A 6 -29.56 2.40 28.43
N ILE A 7 -28.63 1.70 29.08
CA ILE A 7 -27.57 0.91 28.42
C ILE A 7 -28.10 -0.52 28.30
N ALA A 8 -28.33 -0.98 27.07
CA ALA A 8 -28.61 -2.37 26.77
C ALA A 8 -27.27 -3.10 26.58
N ALA A 9 -26.98 -4.06 27.44
CA ALA A 9 -25.81 -4.92 27.39
C ALA A 9 -25.98 -6.01 26.31
N LEU A 10 -24.99 -6.16 25.43
CA LEU A 10 -24.93 -7.24 24.45
C LEU A 10 -23.82 -8.23 24.83
N ALA A 11 -24.23 -9.50 24.85
CA ALA A 11 -23.57 -10.62 25.50
C ALA A 11 -22.32 -11.14 24.77
N ALA A 12 -21.40 -11.66 25.57
CA ALA A 12 -20.19 -12.36 25.17
C ALA A 12 -20.49 -13.66 24.40
N LEU A 13 -19.71 -13.94 23.36
CA LEU A 13 -19.64 -15.26 22.74
C LEU A 13 -18.20 -15.79 22.82
N ALA A 14 -18.09 -17.00 23.35
CA ALA A 14 -16.88 -17.66 23.82
C ALA A 14 -16.05 -18.31 22.69
N LEU A 15 -14.78 -18.55 23.04
CA LEU A 15 -13.73 -19.18 22.26
C LEU A 15 -14.06 -20.61 21.80
N GLY A 16 -13.53 -20.97 20.62
CA GLY A 16 -13.34 -22.34 20.17
C GLY A 16 -11.98 -22.51 19.49
N VAL A 17 -11.03 -23.16 20.18
CA VAL A 17 -9.78 -23.70 19.63
C VAL A 17 -9.96 -25.19 19.38
N SER A 18 -9.64 -25.65 18.18
CA SER A 18 -9.41 -27.06 17.80
C SER A 18 -8.80 -27.03 16.39
N GLY A 19 -7.74 -27.72 15.99
CA GLY A 19 -6.97 -28.86 16.49
C GLY A 19 -6.38 -29.55 15.23
N CYS A 20 -5.08 -29.88 15.24
CA CYS A 20 -4.29 -30.37 14.09
C CYS A 20 -4.72 -31.73 13.49
N SER A 21 -4.39 -31.97 12.21
CA SER A 21 -3.47 -33.05 11.77
C SER A 21 -3.26 -33.06 10.23
N PRO A 22 -2.03 -33.19 9.73
CA PRO A 22 -1.77 -33.76 8.40
C PRO A 22 -1.59 -35.29 8.51
N ALA A 23 -2.28 -36.03 7.64
CA ALA A 23 -2.20 -37.49 7.52
C ALA A 23 -1.26 -37.92 6.37
N ASP A 24 -0.61 -39.07 6.60
CA ASP A 24 0.18 -39.96 5.71
C ASP A 24 -0.15 -39.86 4.21
N GLY A 25 0.75 -40.04 3.24
CA GLY A 25 2.06 -40.70 3.15
C GLY A 25 2.21 -41.10 1.65
N PRO A 26 3.39 -41.10 1.02
CA PRO A 26 3.49 -41.34 -0.41
C PRO A 26 3.40 -42.84 -0.76
N PRO A 27 2.76 -43.24 -1.87
CA PRO A 27 2.81 -44.63 -2.34
C PRO A 27 4.20 -44.96 -2.94
N THR A 28 4.80 -46.01 -2.40
CA THR A 28 5.96 -46.74 -2.93
C THR A 28 5.66 -47.32 -4.32
N THR A 29 6.49 -46.99 -5.32
CA THR A 29 6.52 -47.67 -6.63
C THR A 29 7.79 -48.53 -6.73
N PRO A 30 7.72 -49.81 -7.16
CA PRO A 30 8.87 -50.71 -7.28
C PRO A 30 9.78 -50.40 -8.50
N PRO A 31 11.02 -50.95 -8.53
CA PRO A 31 12.12 -50.41 -9.33
C PRO A 31 12.13 -50.91 -10.78
N SER A 32 12.55 -50.05 -11.70
CA SER A 32 12.97 -50.46 -13.05
C SER A 32 14.49 -50.37 -13.19
N ARG A 33 15.04 -51.41 -13.82
CA ARG A 33 16.44 -51.83 -13.84
C ARG A 33 17.19 -51.22 -15.05
N LEU A 34 18.40 -50.67 -14.79
CA LEU A 34 19.66 -50.50 -15.58
C LEU A 34 19.59 -50.38 -17.13
N ALA A 35 20.40 -49.64 -17.90
CA ALA A 35 21.42 -48.58 -17.83
C ALA A 35 21.76 -48.26 -19.33
N PRO A 36 22.22 -47.05 -19.72
CA PRO A 36 23.63 -46.98 -20.16
C PRO A 36 24.34 -45.65 -19.83
N THR A 37 25.67 -45.76 -19.70
CA THR A 37 26.69 -44.71 -19.56
C THR A 37 26.30 -43.35 -20.13
N ASP A 38 26.05 -42.40 -19.24
CA ASP A 38 25.93 -41.00 -19.61
C ASP A 38 27.32 -40.38 -19.63
N ARG A 39 27.79 -40.06 -20.84
CA ARG A 39 29.01 -39.28 -21.06
C ARG A 39 28.67 -37.83 -20.69
N PRO A 40 29.43 -37.15 -19.82
CA PRO A 40 29.22 -35.72 -19.61
C PRO A 40 29.33 -35.01 -20.97
N PRO A 41 28.36 -34.18 -21.39
CA PRO A 41 28.58 -33.34 -22.54
C PRO A 41 29.78 -32.43 -22.24
N GLU A 42 30.81 -32.48 -23.09
CA GLU A 42 31.80 -31.40 -23.11
C GLU A 42 31.02 -30.10 -23.33
N PRO A 43 31.29 -29.04 -22.56
CA PRO A 43 30.71 -27.73 -22.86
C PRO A 43 31.16 -27.38 -24.27
N ALA A 44 30.18 -27.22 -25.17
CA ALA A 44 30.45 -26.66 -26.48
C ALA A 44 31.08 -25.29 -26.27
N ASP A 45 32.21 -25.05 -26.93
CA ASP A 45 32.86 -23.74 -27.03
C ASP A 45 31.86 -22.79 -27.71
N GLY A 46 31.07 -22.13 -26.88
CA GLY A 46 30.04 -21.20 -27.27
C GLY A 46 30.71 -19.91 -27.72
N SER A 47 30.72 -19.71 -29.05
CA SER A 47 31.15 -18.50 -29.71
C SER A 47 30.66 -17.22 -29.02
N GLN A 48 31.62 -16.37 -28.65
CA GLN A 48 31.51 -14.95 -28.29
C GLN A 48 30.43 -14.60 -27.27
N ASP A 49 30.91 -14.42 -26.03
CA ASP A 49 30.32 -13.60 -25.00
C ASP A 49 29.65 -12.36 -25.59
N GLU A 50 28.32 -12.38 -25.73
CA GLU A 50 27.53 -11.16 -25.72
C GLU A 50 27.68 -10.61 -24.31
N HIS A 51 28.70 -9.79 -24.08
CA HIS A 51 28.90 -9.05 -22.84
C HIS A 51 27.68 -8.13 -22.68
N ILE A 52 26.66 -8.61 -21.98
CA ILE A 52 25.57 -7.78 -21.50
C ILE A 52 26.19 -6.86 -20.46
N GLU A 53 26.54 -5.65 -20.87
CA GLU A 53 27.00 -4.62 -19.94
C GLU A 53 25.83 -4.30 -19.01
N ALA A 54 25.97 -4.64 -17.73
CA ALA A 54 24.97 -4.33 -16.74
C ALA A 54 24.94 -2.82 -16.54
N GLU A 55 23.79 -2.19 -16.80
CA GLU A 55 23.58 -0.79 -16.48
C GLU A 55 23.75 -0.59 -14.97
N ALA A 56 24.48 0.46 -14.58
CA ALA A 56 24.71 0.74 -13.17
C ALA A 56 23.38 1.03 -12.48
N PRO A 57 23.14 0.51 -11.26
CA PRO A 57 21.90 0.78 -10.55
C PRO A 57 21.76 2.28 -10.27
N GLU A 58 20.55 2.80 -10.51
CA GLU A 58 20.20 4.17 -10.16
C GLU A 58 20.45 4.44 -8.66
N PRO A 59 20.91 5.65 -8.29
CA PRO A 59 21.13 5.98 -6.89
C PRO A 59 19.80 5.95 -6.13
N SER A 60 19.86 5.51 -4.87
CA SER A 60 18.70 5.60 -3.99
C SER A 60 18.24 7.06 -3.84
N PRO A 61 16.93 7.30 -3.81
CA PRO A 61 16.38 8.64 -3.66
C PRO A 61 16.65 9.20 -2.27
N THR A 62 16.62 10.53 -2.15
CA THR A 62 16.85 11.27 -0.90
C THR A 62 15.72 12.24 -0.60
N HIS A 63 15.63 12.70 0.64
CA HIS A 63 14.74 13.81 1.03
C HIS A 63 15.44 15.16 0.88
N ASP A 64 15.41 15.71 -0.33
CA ASP A 64 15.72 17.12 -0.58
C ASP A 64 14.43 17.96 -0.62
N ASP A 65 14.59 19.29 -0.61
CA ASP A 65 13.46 20.22 -0.55
C ASP A 65 12.55 20.13 -1.80
N GLY A 66 13.09 19.77 -2.96
CA GLY A 66 12.31 19.56 -4.18
C GLY A 66 11.47 18.29 -4.09
N SER A 67 12.06 17.20 -3.59
CA SER A 67 11.36 15.95 -3.29
C SER A 67 10.22 16.17 -2.29
N ASP A 68 10.44 16.95 -1.24
CA ASP A 68 9.41 17.24 -0.24
C ASP A 68 8.28 18.10 -0.81
N ALA A 69 8.61 19.12 -1.61
CA ALA A 69 7.60 19.92 -2.30
C ALA A 69 6.74 19.07 -3.25
N ALA A 70 7.34 18.09 -3.93
CA ALA A 70 6.62 17.14 -4.76
C ALA A 70 5.68 16.24 -3.92
N ALA A 71 6.14 15.76 -2.76
CA ALA A 71 5.31 14.98 -1.83
C ALA A 71 4.10 15.80 -1.34
N ILE A 72 4.30 17.07 -0.97
CA ILE A 72 3.21 17.99 -0.58
C ILE A 72 2.22 18.16 -1.73
N GLY A 73 2.70 18.37 -2.95
CA GLY A 73 1.86 18.53 -4.12
C GLY A 73 0.95 17.33 -4.37
N VAL A 74 1.51 16.12 -4.31
CA VAL A 74 0.74 14.87 -4.47
C VAL A 74 -0.25 14.69 -3.33
N ALA A 75 0.16 14.90 -2.07
CA ALA A 75 -0.72 14.79 -0.91
C ALA A 75 -1.88 15.79 -0.98
N SER A 76 -1.61 17.03 -1.37
CA SER A 76 -2.63 18.08 -1.54
C SER A 76 -3.64 17.72 -2.63
N ALA A 77 -3.17 17.22 -3.78
CA ALA A 77 -4.03 16.82 -4.88
C ALA A 77 -4.90 15.61 -4.50
N ALA A 78 -4.29 14.60 -3.89
CA ALA A 78 -5.00 13.42 -3.39
C ALA A 78 -6.06 13.80 -2.36
N MET A 79 -5.73 14.64 -1.37
CA MET A 79 -6.68 15.04 -0.33
C MET A 79 -7.83 15.89 -0.89
N SER A 80 -7.54 16.77 -1.86
CA SER A 80 -8.58 17.55 -2.55
C SER A 80 -9.56 16.64 -3.29
N ALA A 81 -9.07 15.58 -3.93
CA ALA A 81 -9.93 14.58 -4.57
C ALA A 81 -10.70 13.73 -3.55
N TYR A 82 -10.02 13.28 -2.48
CA TYR A 82 -10.58 12.44 -1.42
C TYR A 82 -11.78 13.08 -0.74
N LEU A 83 -11.75 14.41 -0.54
CA LEU A 83 -12.84 15.15 0.13
C LEU A 83 -14.07 15.42 -0.77
N ARG A 84 -14.10 15.02 -2.04
CA ARG A 84 -15.27 15.18 -2.94
C ARG A 84 -16.35 14.13 -2.67
N ARG A 85 -16.98 14.24 -1.51
CA ARG A 85 -18.02 13.33 -1.01
C ARG A 85 -19.33 13.32 -1.80
N ASP A 86 -19.58 14.33 -2.62
CA ASP A 86 -20.82 14.46 -3.40
C ASP A 86 -20.70 13.82 -4.80
N ASP A 87 -19.50 13.36 -5.19
CA ASP A 87 -19.28 12.63 -6.43
C ASP A 87 -19.77 11.17 -6.32
N SER A 88 -20.05 10.53 -7.46
CA SER A 88 -20.29 9.08 -7.47
C SER A 88 -19.02 8.34 -7.04
N GLN A 89 -19.16 7.15 -6.43
CA GLN A 89 -18.00 6.33 -6.02
C GLN A 89 -16.99 6.13 -7.17
N ARG A 90 -17.48 5.92 -8.39
CA ARG A 90 -16.64 5.73 -9.57
C ARG A 90 -15.89 7.01 -9.92
N ASP A 91 -16.58 8.14 -10.04
CA ASP A 91 -15.95 9.42 -10.45
C ASP A 91 -14.97 9.92 -9.38
N TRP A 92 -15.29 9.67 -8.10
CA TRP A 92 -14.43 9.95 -6.97
C TRP A 92 -13.13 9.13 -7.04
N LEU A 93 -13.22 7.82 -7.27
CA LEU A 93 -12.06 6.94 -7.36
C LEU A 93 -11.21 7.21 -8.62
N GLU A 94 -11.84 7.42 -9.78
CA GLU A 94 -11.16 7.73 -11.05
C GLU A 94 -10.26 8.97 -10.94
N ALA A 95 -10.66 9.92 -10.12
CA ALA A 95 -9.91 11.14 -9.94
C ALA A 95 -8.91 11.09 -8.76
N LEU A 96 -8.99 10.07 -7.91
CA LEU A 96 -7.94 9.74 -6.96
C LEU A 96 -6.82 8.92 -7.61
N GLU A 97 -7.18 7.99 -8.51
CA GLU A 97 -6.28 7.04 -9.17
C GLU A 97 -4.90 7.59 -9.58
N PRO A 98 -4.79 8.78 -10.20
CA PRO A 98 -3.49 9.34 -10.62
C PRO A 98 -2.51 9.60 -9.47
N HIS A 99 -3.01 9.71 -8.24
CA HIS A 99 -2.24 10.02 -7.05
C HIS A 99 -2.03 8.81 -6.14
N LEU A 100 -2.62 7.66 -6.47
CA LEU A 100 -2.66 6.48 -5.61
C LEU A 100 -1.76 5.37 -6.15
N THR A 101 -1.24 4.57 -5.22
CA THR A 101 -0.74 3.23 -5.59
C THR A 101 -1.90 2.33 -5.99
N ALA A 102 -1.64 1.30 -6.81
CA ALA A 102 -2.66 0.31 -7.16
C ALA A 102 -3.29 -0.39 -5.94
N ALA A 103 -2.51 -0.61 -4.88
CA ALA A 103 -3.01 -1.16 -3.63
C ALA A 103 -3.97 -0.20 -2.91
N ALA A 104 -3.68 1.11 -2.90
CA ALA A 104 -4.57 2.13 -2.34
C ALA A 104 -5.87 2.25 -3.13
N VAL A 105 -5.81 2.19 -4.47
CA VAL A 105 -7.01 2.14 -5.34
C VAL A 105 -7.88 0.95 -4.96
N ALA A 106 -7.29 -0.24 -4.83
CA ALA A 106 -8.03 -1.44 -4.43
C ALA A 106 -8.65 -1.28 -3.03
N ALA A 107 -7.93 -0.73 -2.06
CA ALA A 107 -8.42 -0.49 -0.71
C ALA A 107 -9.61 0.49 -0.67
N LEU A 108 -9.60 1.52 -1.51
CA LEU A 108 -10.66 2.54 -1.58
C LEU A 108 -11.83 2.18 -2.49
N SER A 109 -11.71 1.11 -3.30
CA SER A 109 -12.72 0.72 -4.30
C SER A 109 -14.12 0.42 -3.75
N SER A 110 -14.23 0.15 -2.45
CA SER A 110 -15.49 -0.14 -1.76
C SER A 110 -15.98 1.00 -0.87
N VAL A 111 -15.22 2.08 -0.74
CA VAL A 111 -15.56 3.23 0.11
C VAL A 111 -16.69 4.02 -0.56
N ASP A 112 -17.73 4.34 0.21
CA ASP A 112 -18.75 5.30 -0.19
C ASP A 112 -18.26 6.72 0.11
N PRO A 113 -18.05 7.60 -0.89
CA PRO A 113 -17.58 8.97 -0.66
C PRO A 113 -18.48 9.75 0.31
N ALA A 114 -19.78 9.46 0.37
CA ALA A 114 -20.70 10.13 1.27
C ALA A 114 -20.41 9.84 2.76
N SER A 115 -19.69 8.76 3.07
CA SER A 115 -19.26 8.42 4.44
C SER A 115 -18.10 9.29 4.95
N ILE A 116 -17.42 10.01 4.05
CA ILE A 116 -16.31 10.89 4.41
C ILE A 116 -16.87 12.14 5.11
N PRO A 117 -16.30 12.55 6.26
CA PRO A 117 -16.71 13.77 6.96
C PRO A 117 -16.71 15.00 6.04
N ALA A 118 -17.71 15.86 6.20
CA ALA A 118 -17.82 17.12 5.47
C ALA A 118 -16.84 18.17 6.04
N VAL A 119 -15.55 17.98 5.74
CA VAL A 119 -14.44 18.85 6.14
C VAL A 119 -13.71 19.37 4.92
N THR A 120 -12.93 20.42 5.10
CA THR A 120 -12.03 20.99 4.10
C THR A 120 -10.60 20.95 4.62
N ALA A 121 -9.63 20.75 3.73
CA ALA A 121 -8.23 20.96 4.08
C ALA A 121 -7.99 22.46 4.36
N ASP A 122 -7.58 22.78 5.58
CA ASP A 122 -7.51 24.15 6.10
C ASP A 122 -6.25 24.34 6.96
N GLY A 123 -5.08 24.26 6.35
CA GLY A 123 -3.85 24.53 7.07
C GLY A 123 -2.60 24.36 6.23
N GLN A 124 -1.47 24.58 6.88
CA GLN A 124 -0.17 24.28 6.29
C GLN A 124 0.02 22.76 6.30
N ILE A 125 0.27 22.20 5.11
CA ILE A 125 0.62 20.78 4.96
C ILE A 125 2.06 20.59 5.43
N ALA A 126 2.29 19.60 6.29
CA ALA A 126 3.61 19.31 6.84
C ALA A 126 4.10 17.94 6.33
N VAL A 127 5.38 17.88 5.95
CA VAL A 127 6.07 16.63 5.60
C VAL A 127 6.92 16.20 6.77
N GLU A 128 6.73 14.96 7.20
CA GLU A 128 7.61 14.24 8.11
C GLU A 128 8.45 13.27 7.26
N ARG A 129 9.74 13.60 7.12
CA ARG A 129 10.71 12.81 6.34
C ARG A 129 10.95 11.47 7.04
N ASP A 130 10.92 10.37 6.28
CA ASP A 130 11.38 9.08 6.77
C ASP A 130 12.92 8.99 6.71
N ALA A 131 13.51 8.03 7.42
CA ALA A 131 14.93 7.73 7.27
C ALA A 131 15.24 7.21 5.86
N SER A 132 14.28 6.53 5.24
CA SER A 132 14.28 6.09 3.86
C SER A 132 13.83 7.22 2.95
N GLY A 133 14.60 7.53 1.90
CA GLY A 133 14.14 8.43 0.84
C GLY A 133 13.00 7.87 -0.02
N TYR A 134 12.51 6.66 0.25
CA TYR A 134 11.39 6.05 -0.48
C TYR A 134 10.02 6.30 0.16
N LEU A 135 9.97 6.85 1.37
CA LEU A 135 8.74 7.02 2.15
C LEU A 135 8.62 8.46 2.65
N ALA A 136 7.41 8.99 2.70
CA ALA A 136 7.13 10.26 3.36
C ALA A 136 5.79 10.19 4.09
N HIS A 137 5.73 10.75 5.29
CA HIS A 137 4.45 11.00 5.95
C HIS A 137 4.06 12.45 5.72
N VAL A 138 2.80 12.69 5.36
CA VAL A 138 2.28 14.04 5.14
C VAL A 138 1.03 14.24 5.98
N ASP A 139 1.07 15.26 6.83
CA ASP A 139 -0.07 15.66 7.65
C ASP A 139 -0.82 16.79 6.96
N VAL A 140 -2.11 16.57 6.69
CA VAL A 140 -3.02 17.54 6.08
C VAL A 140 -4.06 17.96 7.11
N PRO A 141 -3.95 19.17 7.69
CA PRO A 141 -4.93 19.69 8.61
C PRO A 141 -6.29 19.88 7.94
N THR A 142 -7.34 19.46 8.66
CA THR A 142 -8.74 19.75 8.30
C THR A 142 -9.48 20.26 9.53
N GLY A 143 -10.65 20.86 9.34
CA GLY A 143 -11.53 21.25 10.43
C GLY A 143 -11.98 20.10 11.35
N GLY A 144 -11.80 18.84 10.94
CA GLY A 144 -12.07 17.64 11.74
C GLY A 144 -10.84 16.97 12.38
N GLY A 145 -9.65 17.59 12.27
CA GLY A 145 -8.38 17.00 12.68
C GLY A 145 -7.41 16.81 11.50
N SER A 146 -6.22 16.29 11.77
CA SER A 146 -5.22 16.08 10.72
C SER A 146 -5.36 14.69 10.11
N TYR A 147 -5.49 14.64 8.78
CA TYR A 147 -5.34 13.39 8.03
C TYR A 147 -3.86 13.12 7.83
N ARG A 148 -3.46 11.86 7.99
CA ARG A 148 -2.08 11.42 7.78
C ARG A 148 -1.99 10.56 6.53
N LEU A 149 -1.21 11.00 5.56
CA LEU A 149 -0.99 10.31 4.30
C LEU A 149 0.40 9.65 4.33
N LEU A 150 0.47 8.38 3.91
CA LEU A 150 1.74 7.71 3.63
C LEU A 150 1.98 7.76 2.13
N LEU A 151 3.11 8.34 1.72
CA LEU A 151 3.55 8.42 0.34
C LEU A 151 4.73 7.48 0.13
N VAL A 152 4.78 6.89 -1.06
CA VAL A 152 5.82 5.97 -1.52
C VAL A 152 6.27 6.36 -2.92
N ARG A 153 7.51 6.03 -3.28
CA ARG A 153 8.02 6.12 -4.65
C ARG A 153 8.96 4.97 -4.97
N ASP A 154 9.15 4.69 -6.25
CA ASP A 154 10.16 3.75 -6.74
C ASP A 154 11.30 4.53 -7.39
N GLY A 155 12.54 4.30 -6.93
CA GLY A 155 13.72 5.08 -7.32
C GLY A 155 13.47 6.60 -7.29
N SER A 156 13.82 7.28 -8.38
CA SER A 156 13.55 8.70 -8.61
C SER A 156 12.17 8.99 -9.22
N GLY A 157 11.27 8.01 -9.23
CA GLY A 157 9.91 8.13 -9.75
C GLY A 157 9.02 9.06 -8.93
N PRO A 158 7.80 9.33 -9.41
CA PRO A 158 6.86 10.21 -8.72
C PRO A 158 6.41 9.62 -7.39
N TRP A 159 6.05 10.50 -6.46
CA TRP A 159 5.35 10.10 -5.25
C TRP A 159 3.93 9.63 -5.56
N LEU A 160 3.50 8.57 -4.86
CA LEU A 160 2.13 8.06 -4.86
C LEU A 160 1.68 7.84 -3.42
N VAL A 161 0.41 8.10 -3.13
CA VAL A 161 -0.19 7.83 -1.83
C VAL A 161 -0.50 6.34 -1.73
N SER A 162 0.03 5.69 -0.69
CA SER A 162 -0.25 4.30 -0.37
C SER A 162 -1.33 4.14 0.68
N GLN A 163 -1.49 5.12 1.58
CA GLN A 163 -2.52 5.10 2.62
C GLN A 163 -2.99 6.52 2.96
N ILE A 164 -4.28 6.65 3.29
CA ILE A 164 -4.90 7.86 3.84
C ILE A 164 -5.53 7.46 5.17
N ALA A 165 -4.99 7.95 6.27
CA ALA A 165 -5.51 7.72 7.61
C ALA A 165 -6.32 8.93 8.08
N PRO A 166 -7.61 8.76 8.45
CA PRO A 166 -8.39 9.82 9.05
C PRO A 166 -7.86 10.19 10.45
N PRO A 167 -8.20 11.37 10.97
CA PRO A 167 -7.83 11.76 12.32
C PRO A 167 -8.36 10.76 13.36
N ASP A 168 -7.58 10.53 14.41
CA ASP A 168 -7.95 9.65 15.51
C ASP A 168 -9.34 10.02 16.07
N GLY A 169 -10.25 9.03 16.14
CA GLY A 169 -11.59 9.22 16.68
C GLY A 169 -12.67 9.69 15.70
N ALA A 170 -12.36 9.81 14.40
CA ALA A 170 -13.37 9.88 13.36
C ALA A 170 -14.00 8.49 13.17
N SER A 171 -15.21 8.29 13.67
CA SER A 171 -16.02 7.07 13.49
C SER A 171 -17.48 7.44 13.24
#